data_AF-A0A436W319-F1
#
_entry.id   AF-A0A436W319-F1
#
_cell.length_a   1.000
_cell.length_b   1.000
_cell.length_c   1.000
_cell.angle_alpha   90.00
_cell.angle_beta   90.00
_cell.angle_gamma   90.00
#
_symmetry.space_group_name_H-M   'P 1'
#
loop_
_entity.id
_entity.type
_entity.pdbx_description
1 polymer ?
#
loop_
_entity_poly.entity_id
_entity_poly.type
_entity_poly.pdbx_seq_one_letter_code
_entity_poly.pdbx_strand_id
1 'polypeptide(L)' 'TGGLEAAATAARHGAEATAAMQKAKAGRSAYIGRQLDGVADPGAFAVAEVFVAVAAMFAPA' A
#
# COMPACT_ATOMS: atom_id res chain seq x y z
N THR A 1 15.42 -12.77 8.36
CA THR A 1 14.64 -11.55 8.62
C THR A 1 14.45 -10.68 7.37
N GLY A 2 15.42 -10.62 6.42
CA GLY A 2 15.29 -9.81 5.20
C GLY A 2 14.09 -10.08 4.28
N GLY A 3 13.42 -11.24 4.36
CA GLY A 3 12.20 -11.49 3.60
C GLY A 3 11.01 -10.62 4.02
N LEU A 4 10.89 -10.29 5.32
CA LEU A 4 9.82 -9.42 5.82
C LEU A 4 10.08 -7.95 5.47
N GLU A 5 11.33 -7.51 5.53
CA GLU A 5 11.74 -6.17 5.10
C GLU A 5 11.53 -5.96 3.59
N ALA A 6 11.86 -6.98 2.79
CA ALA A 6 11.56 -6.98 1.36
C ALA A 6 10.05 -6.94 1.11
N ALA A 7 9.26 -7.69 1.88
CA ALA A 7 7.80 -7.67 1.78
C ALA A 7 7.21 -6.29 2.15
N ALA A 8 7.70 -5.65 3.21
CA ALA A 8 7.31 -4.30 3.60
C ALA A 8 7.65 -3.27 2.51
N THR A 9 8.85 -3.37 1.94
CA THR A 9 9.27 -2.50 0.82
C THR A 9 8.39 -2.70 -0.41
N ALA A 10 8.11 -3.95 -0.78
CA ALA A 10 7.25 -4.26 -1.93
C ALA A 10 5.79 -3.79 -1.71
N ALA A 11 5.25 -3.98 -0.51
CA ALA A 11 3.90 -3.53 -0.17
C ALA A 11 3.80 -1.99 -0.23
N ARG A 12 4.81 -1.26 0.26
CA ARG A 12 4.88 0.20 0.16
C ARG A 12 4.91 0.67 -1.29
N HIS A 13 5.79 0.11 -2.12
CA HIS A 13 5.83 0.46 -3.54
C HIS A 13 4.51 0.15 -4.25
N GLY A 14 3.86 -0.97 -3.91
CA GLY A 14 2.54 -1.32 -4.43
C GLY A 14 1.48 -0.29 -4.06
N ALA A 15 1.45 0.15 -2.79
CA ALA A 15 0.54 1.19 -2.32
C ALA A 15 0.80 2.53 -3.03
N GLU A 16 2.06 2.98 -3.11
CA GLU A 16 2.43 4.23 -3.80
C GLU A 16 2.07 4.20 -5.29
N ALA A 17 2.26 3.05 -5.97
CA ALA A 17 1.91 2.89 -7.38
C ALA A 17 0.40 3.08 -7.66
N THR A 18 -0.47 2.85 -6.68
CA THR A 18 -1.91 3.09 -6.86
C THR A 18 -2.25 4.57 -7.05
N ALA A 19 -1.42 5.50 -6.58
CA ALA A 19 -1.62 6.94 -6.78
C ALA A 19 -1.55 7.35 -8.27
N ALA A 20 -0.88 6.56 -9.11
CA ALA A 20 -0.83 6.78 -10.55
C ALA A 20 -2.06 6.23 -11.30
N MET A 21 -2.96 5.51 -10.62
CA MET A 21 -4.15 4.94 -11.25
C MET A 21 -5.23 6.01 -11.45
N GLN A 22 -5.60 6.24 -12.70
CA GLN A 22 -6.65 7.23 -13.03
C GLN A 22 -8.08 6.70 -12.86
N LYS A 23 -8.23 5.42 -12.51
CA LYS A 23 -9.53 4.77 -12.33
C LYS A 23 -9.43 3.59 -11.38
N ALA A 24 -10.13 3.68 -10.26
CA ALA A 24 -10.45 2.52 -9.44
C ALA A 24 -11.53 1.66 -10.10
N LYS A 25 -11.37 0.34 -10.06
CA LYS A 25 -12.33 -0.63 -10.63
C LYS A 25 -13.25 -1.28 -9.58
N ALA A 26 -13.00 -1.02 -8.29
CA ALA A 26 -13.73 -1.61 -7.18
C ALA A 26 -13.74 -0.67 -5.96
N GLY A 27 -14.61 -0.96 -4.98
CA GLY A 27 -14.71 -0.23 -3.72
C GLY A 27 -15.31 1.18 -3.86
N ARG A 28 -15.28 1.94 -2.75
CA ARG A 28 -15.83 3.32 -2.70
C ARG A 28 -15.04 4.30 -3.58
N SER A 29 -13.76 4.03 -3.79
CA SER A 29 -12.90 4.79 -4.71
C SER A 29 -13.47 4.80 -6.14
N ALA A 30 -14.18 3.75 -6.58
CA ALA A 30 -14.78 3.72 -7.91
C ALA A 30 -15.88 4.79 -8.12
N TYR A 31 -16.41 5.41 -7.07
CA TYR A 31 -17.50 6.40 -7.16
C TYR A 31 -17.03 7.80 -7.54
N ILE A 32 -15.75 8.11 -7.32
CA ILE A 32 -15.23 9.50 -7.43
C ILE A 32 -14.36 9.73 -8.67
N GLY A 33 -14.11 8.68 -9.46
CA GLY A 33 -13.42 8.78 -10.75
C GLY A 33 -12.02 9.40 -10.60
N ARG A 34 -11.74 10.45 -11.39
CA ARG A 34 -10.43 11.12 -11.42
C ARG A 34 -10.11 11.94 -10.17
N GLN A 35 -11.05 12.09 -9.24
CA GLN A 35 -10.77 12.74 -7.95
C GLN A 35 -9.77 11.94 -7.09
N LEU A 36 -9.44 10.71 -7.49
CA LEU A 36 -8.38 9.87 -6.90
C LEU A 36 -6.99 10.15 -7.47
N ASP A 37 -6.86 10.93 -8.56
CA ASP A 37 -5.57 11.14 -9.22
C ASP A 37 -4.54 11.66 -8.20
N GLY A 38 -3.44 10.92 -8.01
CA GLY A 38 -2.39 11.24 -7.03
C GLY A 38 -2.65 10.75 -5.59
N VAL A 39 -3.78 10.08 -5.33
CA VAL A 39 -4.13 9.53 -4.02
C VAL A 39 -3.90 8.02 -4.02
N ALA A 40 -3.02 7.54 -3.14
CA ALA A 40 -2.83 6.11 -2.94
C ALA A 40 -4.12 5.47 -2.38
N ASP A 41 -4.44 4.26 -2.84
CA ASP A 41 -5.55 3.47 -2.33
C ASP A 41 -5.37 3.23 -0.83
N PRO A 42 -6.33 3.65 0.01
CA PRO A 42 -6.21 3.51 1.46
C PRO A 42 -6.08 2.06 1.93
N GLY A 43 -6.67 1.10 1.21
CA GLY A 43 -6.58 -0.32 1.54
C GLY A 43 -5.17 -0.87 1.28
N ALA A 44 -4.59 -0.55 0.13
CA ALA A 44 -3.20 -0.90 -0.19
C ALA A 44 -2.21 -0.26 0.79
N PHE A 45 -2.43 1.02 1.15
CA PHE A 45 -1.63 1.70 2.17
C PHE A 45 -1.69 0.98 3.53
N ALA A 46 -2.90 0.60 3.99
CA ALA A 46 -3.05 -0.15 5.23
C ALA A 46 -2.30 -1.49 5.20
N VAL A 47 -2.30 -2.20 4.06
CA VAL A 47 -1.51 -3.44 3.90
C VAL A 47 -0.02 -3.17 4.02
N ALA A 48 0.49 -2.08 3.43
CA ALA A 48 1.89 -1.70 3.58
C ALA A 48 2.28 -1.47 5.05
N GLU A 49 1.46 -0.74 5.80
CA GLU A 49 1.68 -0.49 7.23
C GLU A 49 1.67 -1.79 8.06
N VAL A 50 0.81 -2.76 7.71
CA VAL A 50 0.82 -4.09 8.35
C VAL A 50 2.15 -4.80 8.11
N PHE A 51 2.69 -4.81 6.89
CA PHE A 51 3.98 -5.44 6.62
C PHE A 51 5.13 -4.73 7.34
N VAL A 52 5.10 -3.39 7.44
CA VAL A 52 6.08 -2.63 8.23
C VAL A 52 6.03 -3.05 9.70
N ALA A 53 4.84 -3.12 10.29
CA ALA A 53 4.66 -3.54 11.67
C ALA A 53 5.15 -4.98 11.89
N VAL A 54 4.82 -5.90 10.98
CA VAL A 54 5.30 -7.29 11.04
C VAL A 54 6.81 -7.36 10.92
N ALA A 55 7.44 -6.64 9.98
CA ALA A 55 8.90 -6.62 9.87
C ALA A 55 9.55 -6.13 11.18
N ALA A 56 8.99 -5.09 11.80
CA ALA A 56 9.48 -4.56 13.08
C ALA A 56 9.32 -5.55 14.24
N MET A 57 8.23 -6.33 14.29
CA MET A 57 8.02 -7.36 15.32
C MET A 57 9.06 -8.49 15.29
N PHE A 58 9.69 -8.73 14.14
CA PHE A 58 10.67 -9.81 13.94
C PHE A 58 12.09 -9.29 13.64
N ALA A 59 12.34 -7.99 13.80
CA ALA A 59 13.67 -7.43 13.72
C ALA A 59 14.50 -7.88 14.94
N PRO A 60 15.78 -8.26 14.76
CA PRO A 60 16.66 -8.53 15.90
C PRO A 60 16.83 -7.27 16.76
N ALA A 61 16.88 -7.46 18.08
CA ALA A 61 17.09 -6.39 19.06
C ALA A 61 18.46 -5.70 18.93
#